data_AF-K1YSR9-F1
#
_entry.id   AF-K1YSR9-F1
#
_cell.length_a   1.000
_cell.length_b   1.000
_cell.length_c   1.000
_cell.angle_alpha   90.00
_cell.angle_beta   90.00
_cell.angle_gamma   90.00
#
_symmetry.space_group_name_H-M   'P 1'
#
loop_
_entity.id
_entity.type
_entity.pdbx_description
1 polymer ?
#
loop_
_entity_poly.entity_id
_entity_poly.type
_entity_poly.pdbx_seq_one_letter_code
_entity_poly.pdbx_strand_id
1 'polypeptide(L)'
;WDDRQGPAKALHDALSSRGVSVWFSEKDVSLGTPLLRAIDKGLANSRIGIVLVTPALLRRLPAEGIADKELSALLARNQLVPVVHETTYEALREVSPLLASRSGLSTEEEPMADVAAKLAELVAL
;
A
#
# COMPACT_ATOMS: atom_id res chain seq x y z
N TRP A 1 14.81 -3.05 -7.67
CA TRP A 1 13.39 -2.70 -7.46
C TRP A 1 13.32 -1.18 -7.60
N ASP A 2 12.61 -0.68 -8.59
CA ASP A 2 12.71 0.74 -8.98
C ASP A 2 11.82 1.68 -8.16
N ASP A 3 10.72 1.19 -7.58
CA ASP A 3 9.77 2.02 -6.82
C ASP A 3 10.22 2.31 -5.37
N ARG A 4 11.28 1.63 -4.89
CA ARG A 4 11.78 1.66 -3.50
C ARG A 4 12.23 3.05 -3.03
N GLN A 5 12.66 3.88 -3.97
CA GLN A 5 13.34 5.16 -3.69
C GLN A 5 12.47 6.37 -4.09
N GLY A 6 11.41 6.16 -4.86
CA GLY A 6 10.56 7.23 -5.39
C GLY A 6 9.25 7.37 -4.62
N PRO A 7 8.15 6.79 -5.12
CA PRO A 7 6.81 7.14 -4.65
C PRO A 7 6.48 6.65 -3.24
N ALA A 8 6.99 5.47 -2.86
CA ALA A 8 6.80 4.95 -1.50
C ALA A 8 7.48 5.84 -0.45
N LYS A 9 8.69 6.34 -0.76
CA LYS A 9 9.41 7.28 0.09
C LYS A 9 8.71 8.63 0.15
N ALA A 10 8.26 9.15 -1.00
CA ALA A 10 7.53 10.42 -1.05
C ALA A 10 6.24 10.37 -0.20
N LEU A 11 5.47 9.28 -0.28
CA LEU A 11 4.28 9.08 0.53
C LEU A 11 4.63 8.93 2.02
N HIS A 12 5.65 8.14 2.35
CA HIS A 12 6.15 7.98 3.72
C HIS A 12 6.55 9.33 4.33
N ASP A 13 7.34 10.12 3.61
CA ASP A 13 7.84 11.41 4.10
C ASP A 13 6.70 12.42 4.25
N ALA A 14 5.72 12.42 3.34
CA ALA A 14 4.54 13.26 3.41
C ALA A 14 3.60 12.91 4.59
N LEU A 15 3.48 11.61 4.92
CA LEU A 15 2.72 11.15 6.09
C LEU A 15 3.48 11.46 7.40
N SER A 16 4.79 11.21 7.41
CA SER A 16 5.64 11.49 8.57
C SER A 16 5.68 12.97 8.91
N SER A 17 5.74 13.85 7.91
CA SER A 17 5.69 15.30 8.12
C SER A 17 4.37 15.79 8.72
N ARG A 18 3.32 14.96 8.67
CA ARG A 18 2.00 15.21 9.27
C ARG A 18 1.85 14.55 10.64
N GLY A 19 2.91 13.96 11.19
CA GLY A 19 2.91 13.30 12.50
C GLY A 19 2.32 11.90 12.50
N VAL A 20 2.08 11.30 11.33
CA VAL A 20 1.59 9.93 11.21
C VAL A 20 2.77 8.96 11.38
N SER A 21 2.63 8.00 12.30
CA SER A 21 3.56 6.88 12.41
C SER A 21 3.31 5.90 11.26
N VAL A 22 4.33 5.68 10.42
CA VAL A 22 4.26 4.80 9.25
C VAL A 22 5.21 3.63 9.44
N TRP A 23 4.68 2.41 9.35
CA TRP A 23 5.47 1.19 9.27
C TRP A 23 5.63 0.79 7.80
N PHE A 24 6.86 0.54 7.36
CA PHE A 24 7.17 0.26 5.97
C PHE A 24 7.91 -1.08 5.85
N SER A 25 7.30 -2.04 5.14
CA SER A 25 7.80 -3.41 5.05
C SER A 25 9.23 -3.53 4.50
N GLU A 26 9.74 -2.55 3.75
CA GLU A 26 11.13 -2.60 3.26
C GLU A 26 12.15 -1.94 4.19
N LYS A 27 11.72 -1.06 5.10
CA LYS A 27 12.62 -0.46 6.10
C LYS A 27 12.66 -1.26 7.39
N ASP A 28 11.52 -1.83 7.77
CA ASP A 28 11.30 -2.33 9.13
C ASP A 28 11.30 -3.87 9.21
N VAL A 29 11.51 -4.58 8.10
CA VAL A 29 11.57 -6.05 8.06
C VAL A 29 13.01 -6.53 8.01
N SER A 30 13.41 -7.25 9.06
CA SER A 30 14.73 -7.87 9.14
C SER A 30 14.89 -8.98 8.11
N LEU A 31 16.09 -9.07 7.53
CA LEU A 31 16.49 -10.16 6.63
C LEU A 31 16.18 -11.53 7.28
N GLY A 32 15.56 -12.43 6.51
CA GLY A 32 15.15 -13.76 6.98
C GLY A 32 13.75 -13.83 7.61
N THR A 33 13.06 -12.70 7.78
CA THR A 33 11.66 -12.69 8.24
C THR A 33 10.72 -12.99 7.06
N PRO A 34 9.75 -13.93 7.20
CA PRO A 34 8.73 -14.11 6.18
C PRO A 34 7.94 -12.81 5.98
N LEU A 35 7.98 -12.24 4.77
CA LEU A 35 7.41 -10.93 4.45
C LEU A 35 5.93 -10.85 4.85
N LEU A 36 5.13 -11.86 4.52
CA LEU A 36 3.71 -11.91 4.87
C LEU A 36 3.47 -11.85 6.38
N ARG A 37 4.30 -12.53 7.18
CA ARG A 37 4.19 -12.45 8.65
C ARG A 37 4.53 -11.07 9.18
N ALA A 38 5.51 -10.41 8.57
CA ALA A 38 5.85 -9.06 8.94
C ALA A 38 4.73 -8.08 8.58
N ILE A 39 4.14 -8.22 7.39
CA ILE A 39 2.97 -7.43 6.97
C ILE A 39 1.79 -7.70 7.92
N ASP A 40 1.48 -8.95 8.24
CA ASP A 40 0.43 -9.29 9.21
C ASP A 40 0.65 -8.62 10.56
N LYS A 41 1.89 -8.61 11.06
CA LYS A 41 2.24 -7.94 12.32
C LYS A 41 2.12 -6.41 12.19
N GLY A 42 2.55 -5.83 11.07
CA GLY A 42 2.40 -4.40 10.80
C GLY A 42 0.94 -3.98 10.77
N LEU A 43 0.11 -4.70 10.00
CA LEU A 43 -1.33 -4.49 9.91
C LEU A 43 -2.05 -4.70 11.25
N ALA A 44 -1.61 -5.67 12.07
CA ALA A 44 -2.20 -5.91 13.39
C ALA A 44 -1.95 -4.78 14.40
N ASN A 45 -0.88 -3.98 14.21
CA ASN A 45 -0.52 -2.87 15.09
C ASN A 45 -0.82 -1.49 14.47
N SER A 46 -1.42 -1.44 13.28
CA SER A 46 -1.72 -0.21 12.56
C SER A 46 -3.22 0.08 12.55
N ARG A 47 -3.59 1.37 12.56
CA ARG A 47 -5.00 1.78 12.42
C ARG A 47 -5.52 1.55 11.01
N ILE A 48 -4.65 1.71 10.00
CA ILE A 48 -4.93 1.44 8.60
C ILE A 48 -3.73 0.78 7.92
N GLY A 49 -3.99 0.00 6.88
CA GLY A 49 -3.00 -0.49 5.94
C GLY A 49 -3.11 0.27 4.62
N ILE A 50 -1.98 0.67 4.05
CA ILE A 50 -1.95 1.34 2.74
C ILE A 50 -1.23 0.41 1.76
N VAL A 51 -1.82 0.22 0.58
CA VAL A 51 -1.15 -0.48 -0.53
C VAL A 51 -0.92 0.51 -1.66
N LEU A 52 0.33 0.93 -1.83
CA LEU A 52 0.75 1.76 -2.94
C LEU A 52 0.91 0.89 -4.20
N VAL A 53 -0.02 1.03 -5.13
CA VAL A 53 -0.08 0.29 -6.37
C VAL A 53 0.65 1.05 -7.45
N THR A 54 1.78 0.50 -7.89
CA THR A 54 2.61 1.03 -8.98
C THR A 54 2.63 0.08 -10.16
N PRO A 55 3.05 0.54 -11.36
CA PRO A 55 3.27 -0.35 -12.50
C PRO A 55 4.25 -1.50 -12.21
N ALA A 56 5.24 -1.29 -11.34
CA ALA A 56 6.16 -2.36 -10.97
C ALA A 56 5.52 -3.36 -10.00
N LEU A 57 4.63 -2.92 -9.09
CA LEU A 57 3.85 -3.84 -8.25
C LEU A 57 2.93 -4.71 -9.12
N LEU A 58 2.20 -4.12 -10.07
CA LEU A 58 1.29 -4.83 -10.96
C LEU A 58 1.99 -5.91 -11.80
N ARG A 59 3.22 -5.63 -12.26
CA ARG A 59 4.03 -6.62 -12.99
C ARG A 59 4.55 -7.75 -12.11
N ARG A 60 4.76 -7.49 -10.81
CA ARG A 60 5.32 -8.48 -9.87
C ARG A 60 4.30 -9.38 -9.23
N LEU A 61 3.10 -8.88 -8.93
CA LEU A 61 2.04 -9.67 -8.30
C LEU A 61 1.83 -11.03 -9.01
N PRO A 62 1.71 -11.10 -10.36
CA PRO A 62 1.62 -12.37 -11.08
C PRO A 62 2.94 -13.16 -11.09
N ALA A 63 4.08 -12.48 -11.15
CA ALA A 63 5.40 -13.10 -11.32
C ALA A 63 5.94 -13.75 -10.04
N GLU A 64 5.64 -13.18 -8.87
CA GLU A 64 6.03 -13.71 -7.56
C GLU A 64 5.05 -14.77 -7.05
N GLY A 65 3.98 -15.05 -7.79
CA GLY A 65 2.99 -16.06 -7.41
C GLY A 65 2.25 -15.72 -6.12
N ILE A 66 2.18 -14.43 -5.75
CA ILE A 66 1.36 -13.94 -4.65
C ILE A 66 -0.09 -14.23 -5.04
N ALA A 67 -0.58 -15.38 -4.58
CA ALA A 67 -1.91 -15.85 -4.94
C ALA A 67 -2.94 -14.88 -4.38
N ASP A 68 -4.09 -14.79 -5.05
CA ASP A 68 -5.26 -14.05 -4.55
C ASP A 68 -5.57 -14.38 -3.09
N LYS A 69 -5.25 -15.58 -2.61
CA LYS A 69 -5.40 -15.99 -1.20
C LYS A 69 -4.50 -15.23 -0.23
N GLU A 70 -3.25 -14.97 -0.58
CA GLU A 70 -2.32 -14.23 0.30
C GLU A 70 -2.73 -12.77 0.36
N LEU A 71 -3.06 -12.19 -0.80
CA LEU A 71 -3.62 -10.84 -0.86
C LEU A 71 -4.96 -10.77 -0.13
N SER A 72 -5.84 -11.78 -0.28
CA SER A 72 -7.11 -11.87 0.45
C SER A 72 -6.93 -11.96 1.96
N ALA A 73 -5.89 -12.64 2.46
CA ALA A 73 -5.60 -12.71 3.89
C ALA A 73 -5.19 -11.34 4.45
N LEU A 74 -4.40 -10.58 3.69
CA LEU A 74 -4.05 -9.19 4.00
C LEU A 74 -5.29 -8.28 3.94
N LEU A 75 -6.19 -8.54 2.98
CA LEU A 75 -7.44 -7.80 2.77
C LEU A 75 -8.55 -8.16 3.77
N ALA A 76 -8.48 -9.31 4.44
CA ALA A 76 -9.49 -9.73 5.42
C ALA A 76 -9.59 -8.77 6.62
N ARG A 77 -8.57 -7.93 6.82
CA ARG A 77 -8.67 -6.78 7.72
C ARG A 77 -9.36 -5.62 6.99
N ASN A 78 -10.45 -5.11 7.56
CA ASN A 78 -11.30 -4.07 6.95
C ASN A 78 -10.62 -2.70 6.72
N GLN A 79 -9.32 -2.56 7.02
CA GLN A 79 -8.64 -1.27 7.11
C GLN A 79 -7.60 -1.02 6.00
N LEU A 80 -7.69 -1.74 4.88
CA LEU A 80 -6.71 -1.64 3.78
C LEU A 80 -7.21 -0.70 2.67
N VAL A 81 -6.43 0.34 2.38
CA VAL A 81 -6.72 1.41 1.40
C VAL A 81 -5.74 1.32 0.22
N PRO A 82 -6.20 1.03 -1.01
CA PRO A 82 -5.37 1.10 -2.20
C PRO A 82 -5.07 2.55 -2.59
N VAL A 83 -3.85 2.82 -3.02
CA VAL A 83 -3.43 4.10 -3.61
C VAL A 83 -2.75 3.81 -4.93
N VAL A 84 -3.37 4.13 -6.06
CA VAL A 84 -2.75 3.95 -7.38
C VAL A 84 -1.82 5.11 -7.69
N HIS A 85 -0.60 4.79 -8.16
CA HIS A 85 0.42 5.76 -8.52
C HIS A 85 1.06 5.40 -9.85
N GLU A 86 1.06 6.34 -10.79
CA GLU A 86 1.51 6.13 -12.19
C GLU A 86 0.83 4.94 -12.87
N THR A 87 -0.38 4.59 -12.42
CA THR A 87 -1.21 3.50 -12.91
C THR A 87 -2.68 3.80 -12.63
N THR A 88 -3.58 3.01 -13.20
CA THR A 88 -5.02 3.20 -13.06
C THR A 88 -5.69 2.07 -12.26
N TYR A 89 -6.92 2.32 -11.82
CA TYR A 89 -7.74 1.31 -11.15
C TYR A 89 -8.13 0.16 -12.08
N GLU A 90 -8.26 0.42 -13.39
CA GLU A 90 -8.51 -0.60 -14.39
C GLU A 90 -7.32 -1.57 -14.47
N ALA A 91 -6.09 -1.05 -14.55
CA ALA A 91 -4.89 -1.88 -14.56
C ALA A 91 -4.74 -2.69 -13.27
N LEU A 92 -5.10 -2.11 -12.12
CA LEU A 92 -5.17 -2.83 -10.85
C LEU A 92 -6.24 -3.93 -10.88
N ARG A 93 -7.40 -3.67 -11.46
CA ARG A 93 -8.52 -4.62 -11.51
C ARG A 93 -8.20 -5.86 -12.33
N GLU A 94 -7.43 -5.73 -13.40
CA GLU A 94 -6.97 -6.87 -14.20
C GLU A 94 -6.05 -7.82 -13.43
N VAL A 95 -5.26 -7.27 -12.49
CA VAL A 95 -4.31 -8.06 -11.69
C VAL A 95 -4.95 -8.56 -10.39
N SER A 96 -5.71 -7.71 -9.71
CA SER A 96 -6.41 -8.04 -8.47
C SER A 96 -7.78 -7.34 -8.41
N PRO A 97 -8.85 -8.04 -8.85
CA PRO A 97 -10.22 -7.54 -8.74
C PRO A 97 -10.63 -7.25 -7.28
N LEU A 98 -10.10 -8.02 -6.33
CA LEU A 98 -10.40 -7.87 -4.91
C LEU A 98 -9.83 -6.58 -4.34
N LEU A 99 -8.56 -6.27 -4.62
CA LEU A 99 -7.96 -5.01 -4.19
C LEU A 99 -8.63 -3.81 -4.88
N ALA A 100 -8.92 -3.93 -6.18
CA ALA A 100 -9.62 -2.91 -6.96
C ALA A 100 -11.08 -2.66 -6.52
N SER A 101 -11.71 -3.60 -5.83
CA SER A 101 -13.08 -3.45 -5.33
C SER A 101 -13.21 -2.52 -4.12
N ARG A 102 -12.08 -2.14 -3.49
CA ARG A 102 -12.05 -1.25 -2.34
C ARG A 102 -11.93 0.20 -2.80
N SER A 103 -12.61 1.10 -2.08
CA SER A 103 -12.42 2.53 -2.25
C SER A 103 -10.98 2.92 -1.88
N GLY A 104 -10.33 3.69 -2.73
CA GLY A 104 -8.99 4.18 -2.48
C GLY A 104 -8.72 5.48 -3.23
N LEU A 105 -7.44 5.82 -3.38
CA LEU A 105 -7.00 7.11 -3.91
C LEU A 105 -6.18 6.94 -5.18
N SER A 106 -6.11 7.98 -6.00
CA SER A 106 -5.28 8.05 -7.20
C SER A 106 -4.38 9.28 -7.13
N THR A 107 -3.08 9.07 -7.35
CA THR A 107 -2.15 10.21 -7.42
C THR A 107 -2.16 10.90 -8.78
N GLU A 108 -2.91 10.36 -9.76
CA GLU A 108 -3.17 11.02 -11.03
C GLU A 108 -4.29 12.07 -10.88
N GLU A 109 -5.30 11.76 -10.06
CA GLU A 109 -6.42 12.66 -9.76
C GLU A 109 -6.03 13.74 -8.75
N GLU A 110 -5.20 13.39 -7.76
CA GLU A 110 -4.81 14.28 -6.68
C GLU A 110 -3.29 14.23 -6.44
N PRO A 111 -2.64 15.35 -6.11
CA PRO A 111 -1.24 15.36 -5.73
C PRO A 111 -0.97 14.41 -4.54
N MET A 112 0.21 13.78 -4.52
CA MET A 112 0.62 12.89 -3.42
C MET A 112 0.49 13.54 -2.03
N ALA A 113 0.67 14.87 -1.94
CA ALA A 113 0.51 15.62 -0.70
C ALA A 113 -0.95 15.64 -0.18
N ASP A 114 -1.92 15.69 -1.09
CA ASP A 114 -3.35 15.71 -0.75
C ASP A 114 -3.84 14.30 -0.43
N VAL A 115 -3.35 13.30 -1.17
CA VAL A 115 -3.50 11.87 -0.84
C VAL A 115 -2.98 11.60 0.59
N ALA A 116 -1.79 12.08 0.92
CA ALA A 116 -1.23 11.94 2.27
C ALA A 116 -2.04 12.70 3.34
N ALA A 117 -2.64 13.85 3.01
CA ALA A 117 -3.50 14.58 3.93
C ALA A 117 -4.77 13.79 4.26
N LYS A 118 -5.47 13.26 3.24
CA LYS A 118 -6.66 12.40 3.44
C LYS A 118 -6.37 11.16 4.25
N LEU A 119 -5.22 10.52 3.99
CA LEU A 119 -4.77 9.36 4.77
C LEU A 119 -4.46 9.74 6.22
N ALA A 120 -3.85 10.90 6.47
CA ALA A 120 -3.58 11.37 7.83
C ALA A 120 -4.87 11.66 8.60
N GLU A 121 -5.88 12.26 7.96
CA GLU A 121 -7.20 12.45 8.55
C GLU A 121 -7.86 11.12 8.92
N LEU A 122 -7.77 10.12 8.04
CA LEU A 122 -8.28 8.77 8.31
C LEU A 122 -7.59 8.11 9.52
N VAL A 123 -6.30 8.40 9.73
CA VAL A 123 -5.53 7.92 10.90
C VAL A 123 -5.86 8.70 12.17
N ALA A 124 -6.44 9.90 12.08
CA ALA A 124 -6.80 10.71 13.25
C ALA A 124 -8.20 10.38 13.83
N LEU A 125 -9.11 9.84 13.02
CA LEU A 125 -10.46 9.39 13.40
C LEU A 125 -10.44 8.14 14.27
#